data_AF-A0A7S3KJU1-F1
#
_entry.id   AF-A0A7S3KJU1-F1
#
_cell.length_a   1.000
_cell.length_b   1.000
_cell.length_c   1.000
_cell.angle_alpha   90.00
_cell.angle_beta   90.00
_cell.angle_gamma   90.00
#
_symmetry.space_group_name_H-M   'P 1'
#
loop_
_entity.id
_entity.type
_entity.pdbx_description
1 polymer ?
#
loop_
_entity_poly.entity_id
_entity_poly.type
_entity_poly.pdbx_seq_one_letter_code
_entity_poly.pdbx_strand_id
1 'polypeptide(L)'
;FNMATKKAEVSKASGEENGEELDVFGDIPQARFGHTVTLVSSSKAVLFGGATGDTGKYIMTGDTYLFNILSKTWAKLSVKGVPPSPRAAHHATNVEQMQMVVYGGATGGGSLASDDLFLLDMR
;
A
#
# COMPACT_ATOMS: atom_id res chain seq x y z
N PHE A 1 2.45 -59.69 -0.85
CA PHE A 1 1.30 -58.77 -0.94
C PHE A 1 1.16 -58.08 0.41
N ASN A 2 1.30 -56.76 0.41
CA ASN A 2 1.39 -55.91 1.60
C ASN A 2 0.07 -55.13 1.71
N MET A 3 -0.57 -55.09 2.88
CA MET A 3 -1.64 -54.14 3.27
C MET A 3 -2.00 -54.44 4.75
N ALA A 4 -2.23 -53.52 5.67
CA ALA A 4 -2.07 -52.06 5.71
C ALA A 4 -2.10 -51.67 7.20
N THR A 5 -1.17 -50.83 7.66
CA THR A 5 -1.26 -50.20 8.99
C THR A 5 -2.03 -48.89 8.82
N LYS A 6 -3.20 -48.79 9.45
CA LYS A 6 -4.00 -47.57 9.49
C LYS A 6 -3.28 -46.56 10.39
N LYS A 7 -2.71 -45.49 9.83
CA LYS A 7 -2.19 -44.36 10.62
C LYS A 7 -3.36 -43.48 11.06
N ALA A 8 -3.36 -43.14 12.33
CA ALA A 8 -4.29 -42.23 12.98
C ALA A 8 -4.27 -40.85 12.32
N GLU A 9 -5.46 -40.26 12.16
CA GLU A 9 -5.64 -38.85 11.84
C GLU A 9 -5.17 -38.01 13.03
N VAL A 10 -4.24 -37.10 12.77
CA VAL A 10 -3.91 -36.02 13.70
C VAL A 10 -4.74 -34.81 13.28
N SER A 11 -5.69 -34.43 14.11
CA SER A 11 -6.41 -33.15 14.00
C SER A 11 -5.44 -31.99 14.23
N LYS A 12 -5.23 -31.12 13.23
CA LYS A 12 -4.59 -29.81 13.43
C LYS A 12 -5.65 -28.72 13.38
N ALA A 13 -5.93 -28.12 14.54
CA ALA A 13 -6.49 -26.77 14.63
C ALA A 13 -5.52 -25.92 15.46
N SER A 14 -4.71 -25.12 14.76
CA SER A 14 -3.99 -23.95 15.27
C SER A 14 -3.57 -23.17 14.02
N GLY A 15 -4.23 -22.05 13.73
CA GLY A 15 -3.97 -21.27 12.52
C GLY A 15 -2.54 -20.72 12.57
N GLU A 16 -1.67 -21.28 11.73
CA GLU A 16 -0.35 -20.71 11.46
C GLU A 16 -0.56 -19.45 10.60
N GLU A 17 -0.13 -18.29 11.11
CA GLU A 17 -0.04 -17.06 10.33
C GLU A 17 1.09 -17.21 9.31
N ASN A 18 0.75 -17.65 8.11
CA ASN A 18 1.70 -17.80 7.03
C ASN A 18 1.78 -16.48 6.25
N GLY A 19 2.99 -15.93 6.10
CA GLY A 19 3.27 -14.92 5.09
C GLY A 19 3.17 -15.56 3.70
N GLU A 20 2.41 -14.93 2.80
CA GLU A 20 2.33 -15.34 1.40
C GLU A 20 2.87 -14.26 0.48
N GLU A 21 3.63 -14.67 -0.53
CA GLU A 21 3.94 -13.82 -1.67
C GLU A 21 2.78 -13.91 -2.66
N LEU A 22 2.30 -12.75 -3.13
CA LEU A 22 1.18 -12.68 -4.06
C LEU A 22 1.69 -12.42 -5.47
N ASP A 23 1.23 -13.22 -6.44
CA ASP A 23 1.27 -12.82 -7.84
C ASP A 23 0.40 -11.58 -8.04
N VAL A 24 1.01 -10.48 -8.45
CA VAL A 24 0.34 -9.19 -8.71
C VAL A 24 0.54 -8.74 -10.14
N PHE A 25 -0.41 -7.94 -10.64
CA PHE A 25 -0.47 -7.53 -12.05
C PHE A 25 -0.69 -6.02 -12.21
N GLY A 26 -0.53 -5.51 -13.43
CA GLY A 26 -0.84 -4.12 -13.79
C GLY A 26 0.32 -3.14 -13.57
N ASP A 27 -0.01 -1.91 -13.18
CA ASP A 27 0.96 -0.82 -12.97
C ASP A 27 1.64 -0.98 -11.61
N ILE A 28 2.51 -1.97 -11.46
CA ILE A 28 3.16 -2.29 -10.18
C ILE A 28 4.04 -1.09 -9.74
N PRO A 29 3.81 -0.51 -8.55
CA PRO A 29 4.62 0.60 -8.06
C PRO A 29 6.07 0.14 -7.80
N GLN A 30 7.03 1.00 -8.10
CA GLN A 30 8.43 0.75 -7.76
C GLN A 30 8.61 0.60 -6.24
N ALA A 31 9.55 -0.26 -5.84
CA ALA A 31 9.99 -0.41 -4.45
C ALA A 31 10.33 0.96 -3.82
N ARG A 32 9.85 1.16 -2.59
CA ARG A 32 9.86 2.47 -1.93
C ARG A 32 9.79 2.36 -0.41
N PHE A 33 10.22 3.41 0.29
CA PHE A 33 10.11 3.53 1.75
C PHE A 33 9.29 4.77 2.16
N GLY A 34 8.77 4.75 3.40
CA GLY A 34 7.99 5.87 3.97
C GLY A 34 6.70 6.20 3.23
N HIS A 35 6.17 5.28 2.42
CA HIS A 35 4.86 5.39 1.79
C HIS A 35 3.75 4.99 2.78
N THR A 36 2.51 5.34 2.47
CA THR A 36 1.34 4.78 3.16
C THR A 36 0.54 3.90 2.21
N VAL A 37 -0.04 2.81 2.72
CA VAL A 37 -1.08 2.03 2.05
C VAL A 37 -2.33 2.04 2.92
N THR A 38 -3.44 2.55 2.39
CA THR A 38 -4.68 2.75 3.14
C THR A 38 -5.82 1.98 2.48
N LEU A 39 -6.53 1.13 3.23
CA LEU A 39 -7.74 0.47 2.74
C LEU A 39 -8.88 1.49 2.63
N VAL A 40 -9.37 1.75 1.41
CA VAL A 40 -10.39 2.77 1.11
C VAL A 40 -11.75 2.19 0.72
N SER A 41 -11.84 0.87 0.57
CA SER A 41 -13.09 0.11 0.44
C SER A 41 -12.89 -1.33 0.92
N SER A 42 -13.92 -2.17 0.85
CA SER A 42 -13.79 -3.60 1.19
C SER A 42 -12.79 -4.38 0.32
N SER A 43 -12.39 -3.85 -0.84
CA SER A 43 -11.52 -4.55 -1.78
C SER A 43 -10.46 -3.68 -2.44
N LYS A 44 -10.34 -2.40 -2.03
CA LYS A 44 -9.40 -1.46 -2.65
C LYS A 44 -8.54 -0.80 -1.59
N ALA A 45 -7.23 -0.82 -1.82
CA ALA A 45 -6.25 -0.11 -1.03
C ALA A 45 -5.51 0.90 -1.90
N VAL A 46 -5.07 2.01 -1.30
CA VAL A 46 -4.42 3.11 -2.00
C VAL A 46 -3.04 3.30 -1.43
N LEU A 47 -2.04 3.25 -2.31
CA LEU A 47 -0.68 3.65 -2.02
C LEU A 47 -0.51 5.12 -2.40
N PHE A 48 0.04 5.93 -1.48
CA PHE A 48 0.42 7.31 -1.77
C PHE A 48 1.89 7.58 -1.39
N GLY A 49 2.59 8.25 -2.31
CA GLY A 49 3.92 8.81 -2.10
C GLY A 49 4.98 7.79 -1.67
N GLY A 50 5.83 8.23 -0.75
CA GLY A 50 7.04 7.55 -0.34
C GLY A 50 8.25 8.03 -1.14
N ALA A 51 9.34 7.27 -1.04
CA ALA A 51 10.60 7.57 -1.68
C ALA A 51 11.09 6.35 -2.45
N THR A 52 11.44 6.54 -3.73
CA THR A 52 12.00 5.49 -4.60
C THR A 52 13.49 5.74 -4.86
N GLY A 53 14.23 4.69 -5.18
CA GLY A 53 15.68 4.74 -5.40
C GLY A 53 16.49 4.33 -4.17
N ASP A 54 17.80 4.39 -4.31
CA ASP A 54 18.74 3.88 -3.30
C ASP A 54 19.17 4.94 -2.28
N THR A 55 19.81 4.49 -1.21
CA THR A 55 20.42 5.35 -0.18
C THR A 55 21.31 6.42 -0.81
N GLY A 56 21.01 7.69 -0.52
CA GLY A 56 21.74 8.85 -1.05
C GLY A 56 21.34 9.29 -2.47
N LYS A 57 20.45 8.55 -3.15
CA LYS A 57 19.94 8.86 -4.50
C LYS A 57 18.42 8.62 -4.62
N TYR A 58 17.68 8.79 -3.53
CA TYR A 58 16.24 8.62 -3.54
C TYR A 58 15.51 9.89 -4.00
N ILE A 59 14.29 9.73 -4.50
CA ILE A 59 13.40 10.82 -4.90
C ILE A 59 12.07 10.65 -4.16
N MET A 60 11.56 11.73 -3.55
CA MET A 60 10.20 11.72 -3.00
C MET A 60 9.19 11.66 -4.14
N THR A 61 8.18 10.80 -4.00
CA THR A 61 7.10 10.68 -4.97
C THR A 61 5.79 11.19 -4.38
N GLY A 62 4.90 11.66 -5.25
CA GLY A 62 3.50 11.96 -4.94
C GLY A 62 2.57 11.16 -5.85
N ASP A 63 3.07 10.08 -6.44
CA ASP A 63 2.26 9.17 -7.24
C ASP A 63 1.28 8.41 -6.35
N THR A 64 0.13 8.09 -6.92
CA THR A 64 -0.95 7.39 -6.25
C THR A 64 -1.27 6.12 -7.03
N TYR A 65 -1.40 5.00 -6.33
CA TYR A 65 -1.77 3.73 -6.93
C TYR A 65 -2.95 3.11 -6.20
N LEU A 66 -3.83 2.45 -6.94
CA LEU A 66 -4.94 1.68 -6.42
C LEU A 66 -4.62 0.19 -6.57
N PHE A 67 -4.64 -0.54 -5.47
CA PHE A 67 -4.61 -1.99 -5.46
C PHE A 67 -6.01 -2.54 -5.31
N ASN A 68 -6.45 -3.35 -6.27
CA ASN A 68 -7.65 -4.18 -6.12
C ASN A 68 -7.25 -5.54 -5.55
N ILE A 69 -7.68 -5.81 -4.33
CA ILE A 69 -7.35 -7.02 -3.56
C ILE A 69 -7.89 -8.28 -4.24
N LEU A 70 -9.10 -8.20 -4.81
CA LEU A 70 -9.76 -9.37 -5.41
C LEU A 70 -9.08 -9.81 -6.70
N SER A 71 -8.64 -8.86 -7.52
CA SER A 71 -7.93 -9.15 -8.78
C SER A 71 -6.42 -9.14 -8.65
N LYS A 72 -5.87 -8.79 -7.48
CA LYS A 72 -4.43 -8.61 -7.22
C LYS A 72 -3.76 -7.67 -8.23
N THR A 73 -4.47 -6.63 -8.66
CA THR A 73 -4.00 -5.71 -9.72
C THR A 73 -3.76 -4.31 -9.18
N TRP A 74 -2.63 -3.73 -9.54
CA TRP A 74 -2.31 -2.33 -9.35
C TRP A 74 -2.72 -1.50 -10.57
N ALA A 75 -3.21 -0.29 -10.31
CA ALA A 75 -3.45 0.72 -11.33
C ALA A 75 -2.90 2.07 -10.86
N LYS A 76 -2.15 2.77 -11.71
CA LYS A 76 -1.68 4.12 -11.39
C LYS A 76 -2.84 5.10 -11.54
N LEU A 77 -3.10 5.88 -10.50
CA LEU A 77 -4.15 6.90 -10.52
C LEU A 77 -3.58 8.26 -10.96
N SER A 78 -4.38 9.01 -11.72
CA SER A 78 -4.17 10.44 -11.93
C SER A 78 -5.08 11.23 -11.00
N VAL A 79 -4.50 11.70 -9.89
CA VAL A 79 -5.21 12.58 -8.94
C VAL A 79 -5.42 13.95 -9.59
N LYS A 80 -6.67 14.41 -9.60
CA LYS A 80 -7.05 15.73 -10.12
C LYS A 80 -7.06 16.77 -8.99
N GLY A 81 -7.01 18.05 -9.34
CA GLY A 81 -7.02 19.14 -8.37
C GLY A 81 -5.63 19.46 -7.82
N VAL A 82 -5.56 19.80 -6.53
CA VAL A 82 -4.31 20.13 -5.83
C VAL A 82 -3.89 18.93 -4.96
N PRO A 83 -3.07 18.01 -5.47
CA PRO A 83 -2.60 16.89 -4.67
C PRO A 83 -1.59 17.35 -3.60
N PRO A 84 -1.37 16.55 -2.54
CA PRO A 84 -0.24 16.75 -1.66
C PRO A 84 1.06 16.75 -2.47
N SER A 85 2.01 17.59 -2.07
CA SER A 85 3.38 17.53 -2.60
C SER A 85 3.98 16.12 -2.45
N PRO A 86 4.92 15.71 -3.33
CA PRO A 86 5.69 14.50 -3.14
C PRO A 86 6.30 14.42 -1.73
N ARG A 87 6.09 13.29 -1.04
CA ARG A 87 6.45 13.16 0.38
C ARG A 87 6.61 11.71 0.83
N ALA A 88 7.45 11.50 1.84
CA ALA A 88 7.59 10.24 2.57
C ALA A 88 7.44 10.45 4.08
N ALA A 89 7.31 9.35 4.83
CA ALA A 89 7.10 9.32 6.27
C ALA A 89 5.89 10.16 6.73
N HIS A 90 4.88 10.26 5.87
CA HIS A 90 3.60 10.90 6.17
C HIS A 90 2.62 9.89 6.78
N HIS A 91 1.49 10.38 7.29
CA HIS A 91 0.37 9.53 7.69
C HIS A 91 -0.78 9.67 6.70
N ALA A 92 -1.53 8.59 6.53
CA ALA A 92 -2.76 8.62 5.77
C ALA A 92 -3.81 7.68 6.36
N THR A 93 -5.05 8.12 6.38
CA THR A 93 -6.17 7.35 6.93
C THR A 93 -7.41 7.45 6.04
N ASN A 94 -8.19 6.38 6.01
CA ASN A 94 -9.47 6.34 5.34
C ASN A 94 -10.47 7.18 6.14
N VAL A 95 -11.25 8.02 5.45
CA VAL A 95 -12.30 8.83 6.07
C VAL A 95 -13.69 8.45 5.60
N GLU A 96 -13.82 7.96 4.37
CA GLU A 96 -15.08 7.65 3.69
C GLU A 96 -14.82 6.67 2.53
N GLN A 97 -15.85 6.05 1.96
CA GLN A 97 -15.66 5.13 0.84
C GLN A 97 -14.95 5.82 -0.33
N MET A 98 -13.79 5.26 -0.73
CA MET A 98 -12.90 5.81 -1.77
C MET A 98 -12.33 7.20 -1.44
N GLN A 99 -12.26 7.58 -0.16
CA GLN A 99 -11.67 8.84 0.28
C GLN A 99 -10.67 8.63 1.42
N MET A 100 -9.53 9.29 1.34
CA MET A 100 -8.51 9.26 2.39
C MET A 100 -7.94 10.64 2.65
N VAL A 101 -7.46 10.89 3.86
CA VAL A 101 -6.70 12.10 4.18
C VAL A 101 -5.21 11.78 4.31
N VAL A 102 -4.37 12.75 3.94
CA VAL A 102 -2.91 12.68 4.03
C VAL A 102 -2.41 13.89 4.81
N TYR A 103 -1.52 13.65 5.79
CA TYR A 103 -0.95 14.71 6.63
C TYR A 103 0.53 14.48 6.93
N GLY A 104 1.28 15.58 7.00
CA GLY A 104 2.69 15.60 7.42
C GLY A 104 3.65 14.91 6.45
N GLY A 105 4.77 14.46 6.99
CA GLY A 105 5.87 13.84 6.25
C GLY A 105 7.01 14.80 5.90
N ALA A 106 7.91 14.35 5.04
CA ALA A 106 9.07 15.11 4.55
C ALA A 106 9.09 15.15 3.02
N THR A 107 9.51 16.27 2.44
CA THR A 107 9.59 16.50 0.99
C THR A 107 10.99 16.29 0.42
N GLY A 108 11.93 15.80 1.24
CA GLY A 108 13.33 15.58 0.86
C GLY A 108 14.24 16.74 1.26
N GLY A 109 15.57 16.53 1.16
CA GLY A 109 16.57 17.56 1.49
C GLY A 109 16.55 18.05 2.94
N GLY A 110 15.96 17.29 3.87
CA GLY A 110 15.78 17.70 5.27
C GLY A 110 14.57 18.61 5.53
N SER A 111 13.72 18.84 4.52
CA SER A 111 12.52 19.68 4.67
C SER A 111 11.28 18.86 5.06
N LEU A 112 10.47 19.42 5.95
CA LEU A 112 9.14 18.90 6.29
C LEU A 112 8.13 19.27 5.20
N ALA A 113 7.11 18.44 5.04
CA ALA A 113 5.93 18.80 4.27
C ALA A 113 5.13 19.91 4.98
N SER A 114 4.25 20.59 4.23
CA SER A 114 3.32 21.55 4.81
C SER A 114 2.43 20.91 5.87
N ASP A 115 1.98 21.73 6.81
CA ASP A 115 0.99 21.42 7.85
C ASP A 115 -0.46 21.38 7.30
N ASP A 116 -0.61 21.30 5.98
CA ASP A 116 -1.91 21.15 5.32
C ASP A 116 -2.41 19.71 5.42
N LEU A 117 -3.70 19.57 5.68
CA LEU A 117 -4.44 18.32 5.56
C LEU A 117 -5.01 18.21 4.14
N PHE A 118 -4.63 17.16 3.42
CA PHE A 118 -5.13 16.91 2.07
C PHE A 118 -6.20 15.82 2.10
N LEU A 119 -7.32 16.04 1.41
CA LEU A 119 -8.30 15.00 1.10
C LEU A 119 -8.06 14.49 -0.33
N LEU A 120 -7.88 13.18 -0.48
CA LEU A 120 -7.84 12.50 -1.76
C LEU A 120 -9.17 11.77 -1.98
N ASP A 121 -9.90 12.18 -3.02
CA ASP A 121 -11.14 11.55 -3.46
C ASP A 121 -10.90 10.76 -4.75
N MET A 122 -11.23 9.47 -4.73
CA MET A 122 -10.93 8.51 -5.79
C MET A 122 -12.20 7.85 -6.35
N ARG A 123 -13.34 8.53 -6.23
CA ARG A 123 -14.62 8.13 -6.80
C ARG A 123 -14.70 8.37 -8.31
#